data_AF-A0A507DMC1-F1
#
_entry.id   AF-A0A507DMC1-F1
#
_cell.length_a   1.000
_cell.length_b   1.000
_cell.length_c   1.000
_cell.angle_alpha   90.00
_cell.angle_beta   90.00
_cell.angle_gamma   90.00
#
_symmetry.space_group_name_H-M   'P 1'
#
loop_
_entity.id
_entity.type
_entity.pdbx_description
1 polymer ?
#
loop_
_entity_poly.entity_id
_entity_poly.type
_entity_poly.pdbx_seq_one_letter_code
_entity_poly.pdbx_strand_id
1 'polypeptide(L)'
;MRAFPAVAPAVDSYSSSKDTSNSNDMEYIWGDENWRLPFVEAQRTIAVLSEASRKAAVIHYLSRASSLPSSLSGNASIRDAFTTFKKAQLKAEELTSRPNNENELKEATEVLRSSARQLCRVVVSSPSVLSQIKQLASSLSSAFSHNKHHQISLNTDDDQGQRFLELLGEVRVALYERLRISADEEKTRAERLAALVAKEQKTAAEATQLTSELEAARVDREKQVKAKTEVVKKLKDELETLKAQNADTVKKLELKSRGRQQAELQNFAEKEVALKAEIETLSSRLDTTIKSNREEESNMRRRKFKIESEVENWIHKYDQDMEEKQNEYEELLAVFLEEKAQLDEISFRHKQLQNEYNTFVEERAKNRPESSSAMDGGVLEDESKMVVLDDDTVAAVGSVLGSVDGAERSGGDAE
;
A
#
# COMPACT_ATOMS: atom_id res chain seq x y z
N MET A 1 15.23 -2.09 -10.27
CA MET A 1 15.66 -2.74 -11.53
C MET A 1 17.17 -2.92 -11.45
N ARG A 2 17.66 -4.12 -11.12
CA ARG A 2 19.09 -4.43 -11.16
C ARG A 2 19.38 -5.09 -12.51
N ALA A 3 20.18 -4.43 -13.33
CA ALA A 3 20.62 -4.95 -14.61
C ALA A 3 21.57 -6.14 -14.40
N PHE A 4 21.28 -7.26 -15.07
CA PHE A 4 22.19 -8.41 -15.16
C PHE A 4 23.27 -8.11 -16.22
N PRO A 5 24.54 -8.50 -15.98
CA PRO A 5 25.59 -8.36 -16.98
C PRO A 5 25.43 -9.43 -18.07
N ALA A 6 25.52 -9.00 -19.32
CA ALA A 6 25.52 -9.87 -20.49
C ALA A 6 26.81 -10.71 -20.53
N VAL A 7 26.64 -12.04 -20.53
CA VAL A 7 27.72 -13.00 -20.76
C VAL A 7 27.88 -13.15 -22.27
N ALA A 8 29.04 -12.75 -22.81
CA ALA A 8 29.39 -12.93 -24.21
C ALA A 8 29.75 -14.40 -24.49
N PRO A 9 29.40 -14.96 -25.66
CA PRO A 9 29.76 -16.32 -26.01
C PRO A 9 31.25 -16.41 -26.40
N ALA A 10 31.95 -17.37 -25.81
CA ALA A 10 33.29 -17.77 -26.22
C ALA A 10 33.20 -18.42 -27.61
N VAL A 11 33.87 -17.81 -28.58
CA VAL A 11 34.02 -18.35 -29.94
C VAL A 11 35.33 -19.12 -29.96
N ASP A 12 35.24 -20.45 -29.90
CA ASP A 12 36.38 -21.35 -30.12
C ASP A 12 36.74 -21.36 -31.61
N SER A 13 37.81 -20.64 -31.95
CA SER A 13 38.42 -20.65 -33.27
C SER A 13 39.56 -21.67 -33.33
N TYR A 14 39.23 -22.96 -33.42
CA TYR A 14 40.16 -23.97 -33.94
C TYR A 14 40.14 -23.94 -35.47
N SER A 15 40.98 -23.08 -36.07
CA SER A 15 41.29 -23.18 -37.49
C SER A 15 42.67 -23.83 -37.65
N SER A 16 42.63 -25.16 -37.81
CA SER A 16 43.73 -25.98 -38.26
C SER A 16 43.66 -26.09 -39.79
N SER A 17 44.58 -25.45 -40.50
CA SER A 17 45.06 -26.01 -41.77
C SER A 17 46.41 -25.39 -42.13
N LYS A 18 47.44 -26.22 -42.13
CA LYS A 18 48.74 -25.91 -42.70
C LYS A 18 48.64 -26.16 -44.21
N ASP A 19 48.66 -25.08 -44.99
CA ASP A 19 48.98 -25.15 -46.41
C ASP A 19 50.49 -25.40 -46.56
N THR A 20 50.87 -26.67 -46.72
CA THR A 20 52.20 -27.06 -47.21
C THR A 20 52.03 -27.81 -48.52
N SER A 21 51.79 -27.08 -49.60
CA SER A 21 51.75 -27.62 -50.96
C SER A 21 52.48 -26.66 -51.89
N ASN A 22 53.80 -26.86 -52.03
CA ASN A 22 54.59 -26.55 -53.23
C ASN A 22 56.07 -26.75 -52.92
N SER A 23 56.57 -27.98 -53.10
CA SER A 23 57.97 -28.28 -53.53
C SER A 23 58.31 -29.78 -53.46
N ASN A 24 57.49 -30.64 -52.84
CA ASN A 24 57.88 -32.04 -52.54
C ASN A 24 57.22 -33.13 -53.40
N ASP A 25 56.33 -32.81 -54.34
CA ASP A 25 55.55 -33.84 -55.08
C ASP A 25 56.40 -34.81 -55.92
N MET A 26 57.62 -34.42 -56.32
CA MET A 26 58.53 -35.30 -57.07
C MET A 26 59.32 -36.28 -56.19
N GLU A 27 59.47 -35.99 -54.89
CA GLU A 27 60.12 -36.90 -53.93
C GLU A 27 59.21 -38.10 -53.62
N TYR A 28 57.89 -37.88 -53.69
CA TYR A 28 56.91 -38.94 -53.61
C TYR A 28 57.13 -39.97 -54.74
N ILE A 29 57.22 -39.61 -56.02
CA ILE A 29 57.22 -40.62 -57.11
C ILE A 29 58.33 -41.68 -56.99
N TRP A 30 59.51 -41.31 -56.50
CA TRP A 30 60.71 -42.16 -56.55
C TRP A 30 61.06 -42.90 -55.25
N GLY A 31 60.36 -42.64 -54.15
CA GLY A 31 60.34 -43.53 -52.98
C GLY A 31 61.66 -43.63 -52.21
N ASP A 32 62.36 -42.52 -52.01
CA ASP A 32 63.55 -42.47 -51.15
C ASP A 32 63.19 -42.27 -49.65
N GLU A 33 61.89 -42.20 -49.32
CA GLU A 33 61.42 -42.06 -47.94
C GLU A 33 61.56 -43.38 -47.16
N ASN A 34 62.26 -43.31 -46.01
CA ASN A 34 62.41 -44.42 -45.08
C ASN A 34 61.12 -44.62 -44.26
N TRP A 35 60.09 -45.18 -44.89
CA TRP A 35 58.82 -45.49 -44.22
C TRP A 35 59.00 -46.65 -43.24
N ARG A 36 59.20 -46.28 -41.97
CA ARG A 36 59.22 -47.24 -40.85
C ARG A 36 57.79 -47.58 -40.47
N LEU A 37 57.25 -48.62 -41.11
CA LEU A 37 55.95 -49.19 -40.71
C LEU A 37 56.14 -50.23 -39.60
N PRO A 38 55.20 -50.36 -38.66
CA PRO A 38 55.32 -51.27 -37.52
C PRO A 38 55.23 -52.76 -37.91
N PHE A 39 54.61 -53.08 -39.06
CA PHE A 39 54.40 -54.46 -39.52
C PHE A 39 55.26 -54.80 -40.72
N VAL A 40 55.84 -56.01 -40.74
CA VAL A 40 56.69 -56.49 -41.85
C VAL A 40 55.88 -56.63 -43.13
N GLU A 41 54.64 -57.09 -43.04
CA GLU A 41 53.71 -57.17 -44.17
C GLU A 41 53.41 -55.79 -44.74
N ALA A 42 53.20 -54.78 -43.89
CA ALA A 42 52.97 -53.39 -44.29
C ALA A 42 54.18 -52.77 -44.99
N GLN A 43 55.39 -53.04 -44.48
CA GLN A 43 56.64 -52.66 -45.13
C GLN A 43 56.78 -53.33 -46.51
N ARG A 44 56.45 -54.62 -46.62
CA ARG A 44 56.49 -55.35 -47.90
C ARG A 44 55.50 -54.80 -48.92
N THR A 45 54.25 -54.54 -48.53
CA THR A 45 53.22 -54.00 -49.43
C THR A 45 53.62 -52.64 -49.99
N ILE A 46 54.18 -51.79 -49.14
CA ILE A 46 54.64 -50.46 -49.56
C ILE A 46 55.93 -50.54 -50.38
N ALA A 47 56.85 -51.46 -50.06
CA ALA A 47 58.05 -51.69 -50.87
C ALA A 47 57.71 -52.18 -52.30
N VAL A 48 56.75 -53.10 -52.42
CA VAL A 48 56.23 -53.56 -53.72
C VAL A 48 55.60 -52.40 -54.49
N LEU A 49 54.83 -51.54 -53.83
CA LEU A 49 54.22 -50.38 -54.47
C LEU A 49 55.25 -49.33 -54.89
N SER A 50 56.30 -49.09 -54.09
CA SER A 50 57.43 -48.24 -54.47
C SER A 50 58.25 -48.81 -55.63
N GLU A 51 58.42 -50.13 -55.69
CA GLU A 51 59.06 -50.78 -56.82
C GLU A 51 58.19 -50.68 -58.08
N ALA A 52 56.87 -50.86 -57.96
CA ALA A 52 55.93 -50.65 -59.05
C ALA A 52 55.95 -49.20 -59.56
N SER A 53 55.95 -48.22 -58.66
CA SER A 53 56.06 -46.78 -58.97
C SER A 53 57.33 -46.48 -59.76
N ARG A 54 58.48 -46.95 -59.27
CA ARG A 54 59.77 -46.75 -59.94
C ARG A 54 59.80 -47.39 -61.33
N LYS A 55 59.28 -48.61 -61.48
CA LYS A 55 59.21 -49.29 -62.77
C LYS A 55 58.26 -48.60 -63.74
N ALA A 56 57.09 -48.16 -63.28
CA ALA A 56 56.14 -47.40 -64.08
C ALA A 56 56.74 -46.06 -64.53
N ALA A 57 57.46 -45.36 -63.64
CA ALA A 57 58.15 -44.11 -63.96
C ALA A 57 59.23 -44.33 -65.02
N VAL A 58 60.08 -45.36 -64.86
CA VAL A 58 61.10 -45.72 -65.85
C VAL A 58 60.47 -45.99 -67.22
N ILE A 59 59.38 -46.77 -67.28
CA ILE A 59 58.69 -47.04 -68.54
C ILE A 59 58.12 -45.76 -69.13
N HIS A 60 57.43 -44.93 -68.34
CA HIS A 60 56.83 -43.69 -68.82
C HIS A 60 57.88 -42.74 -69.42
N TYR A 61 58.96 -42.45 -68.67
CA TYR A 61 59.98 -41.50 -69.13
C TYR A 61 60.83 -42.04 -70.29
N LEU A 62 61.13 -43.34 -70.33
CA LEU A 62 61.91 -43.94 -71.42
C LEU A 62 61.07 -44.21 -72.69
N SER A 63 59.77 -44.48 -72.54
CA SER A 63 58.84 -44.56 -73.68
C SER A 63 58.74 -43.22 -74.39
N ARG A 64 58.94 -42.11 -73.67
CA ARG A 64 58.93 -40.75 -74.21
C ARG A 64 60.24 -40.30 -74.84
N ALA A 65 61.38 -40.85 -74.41
CA ALA A 65 62.67 -40.50 -74.98
C ALA A 65 62.77 -41.00 -76.43
N SER A 66 62.96 -40.10 -77.40
CA SER A 66 63.12 -40.45 -78.83
C SER A 66 64.46 -41.15 -79.11
N SER A 67 65.47 -40.84 -78.31
CA SER A 67 66.78 -41.48 -78.32
C SER A 67 67.26 -41.67 -76.88
N LEU A 68 68.18 -42.63 -76.68
CA LEU A 68 68.77 -42.82 -75.37
C LEU A 68 69.59 -41.57 -75.02
N PRO A 69 69.31 -40.88 -73.89
CA PRO A 69 70.05 -39.69 -73.50
C PRO A 69 71.55 -39.96 -73.45
N SER A 70 72.36 -39.01 -73.89
CA SER A 70 73.82 -39.17 -74.01
C SER A 70 74.49 -39.60 -72.70
N SER A 71 73.90 -39.26 -71.56
CA SER A 71 74.30 -39.66 -70.20
C SER A 71 74.11 -41.16 -69.91
N LEU A 72 73.09 -41.79 -70.50
CA LEU A 72 72.72 -43.20 -70.31
C LEU A 72 73.38 -44.13 -71.34
N SER A 73 73.96 -43.55 -72.39
CA SER A 73 74.58 -44.27 -73.51
C SER A 73 75.85 -45.05 -73.13
N GLY A 74 76.48 -44.75 -71.99
CA GLY A 74 77.73 -45.41 -71.56
C GLY A 74 77.60 -46.90 -71.23
N ASN A 75 76.38 -47.38 -70.91
CA ASN A 75 76.14 -48.77 -70.55
C ASN A 75 75.61 -49.57 -71.74
N ALA A 76 76.43 -50.46 -72.31
CA ALA A 76 76.05 -51.30 -73.46
C ALA A 76 74.76 -52.11 -73.20
N SER A 77 74.63 -52.70 -72.00
CA SER A 77 73.44 -53.46 -71.60
C SER A 77 72.16 -52.61 -71.57
N ILE A 78 72.23 -51.34 -71.18
CA ILE A 78 71.08 -50.42 -71.16
C ILE A 78 70.73 -49.99 -72.59
N ARG A 79 71.74 -49.74 -73.41
CA ARG A 79 71.57 -49.40 -74.83
C ARG A 79 70.89 -50.54 -75.59
N ASP A 80 71.31 -51.78 -75.35
CA ASP A 80 70.71 -52.95 -75.99
C ASP A 80 69.28 -53.19 -75.48
N ALA A 81 69.05 -53.07 -74.17
CA ALA A 81 67.70 -53.17 -73.59
C ALA A 81 66.75 -52.05 -74.07
N PHE A 82 67.26 -50.82 -74.25
CA PHE A 82 66.48 -49.68 -74.73
C PHE A 82 66.17 -49.79 -76.22
N THR A 83 67.14 -50.21 -77.05
CA THR A 83 66.90 -50.38 -78.49
C THR A 83 65.94 -51.54 -78.78
N THR A 84 66.04 -52.63 -78.03
CA THR A 84 65.06 -53.74 -78.11
C THR A 84 63.67 -53.29 -77.64
N PHE A 85 63.58 -52.57 -76.52
CA PHE A 85 62.33 -51.98 -76.06
C PHE A 85 61.72 -51.01 -77.09
N LYS A 86 62.52 -50.11 -77.68
CA LYS A 86 62.04 -49.15 -78.69
C LYS A 86 61.59 -49.81 -79.98
N LYS A 87 62.30 -50.84 -80.45
CA LYS A 87 61.87 -51.64 -81.60
C LYS A 87 60.56 -52.37 -81.31
N ALA A 88 60.41 -52.93 -80.10
CA ALA A 88 59.18 -53.58 -79.68
C ALA A 88 58.02 -52.58 -79.52
N GLN A 89 58.29 -51.38 -79.00
CA GLN A 89 57.33 -50.29 -78.85
C GLN A 89 56.82 -49.83 -80.22
N LEU A 90 57.71 -49.52 -81.15
CA LEU A 90 57.34 -49.10 -82.52
C LEU A 90 56.54 -50.20 -83.25
N LYS A 91 56.95 -51.47 -83.12
CA LYS A 91 56.22 -52.60 -83.69
C LYS A 91 54.81 -52.75 -83.07
N ALA A 92 54.69 -52.54 -81.76
CA ALA A 92 53.39 -52.59 -81.07
C ALA A 92 52.49 -51.40 -81.46
N GLU A 93 53.04 -50.18 -81.56
CA GLU A 93 52.32 -48.98 -82.00
C GLU A 93 51.84 -49.09 -83.46
N GLU A 94 52.68 -49.62 -84.36
CA GLU A 94 52.34 -49.88 -85.77
C GLU A 94 51.19 -50.89 -85.91
N LEU A 95 51.24 -51.99 -85.15
CA LEU A 95 50.19 -53.02 -85.12
C LEU A 95 48.91 -52.55 -84.41
N THR A 96 49.02 -51.63 -83.45
CA THR A 96 47.86 -51.01 -82.79
C THR A 96 47.15 -50.03 -83.73
N SER A 97 47.91 -49.33 -84.58
CA SER A 97 47.37 -48.39 -85.57
C SER A 97 46.76 -49.09 -86.79
N ARG A 98 47.09 -50.37 -87.02
CA ARG A 98 46.64 -51.15 -88.18
C ARG A 98 46.30 -52.59 -87.76
N PRO A 99 45.10 -52.84 -87.21
CA PRO A 99 44.73 -54.13 -86.60
C PRO A 99 44.38 -55.17 -87.68
N ASN A 100 45.37 -55.64 -88.43
CA ASN A 100 45.15 -56.68 -89.43
C ASN A 100 45.37 -58.10 -88.89
N ASN A 101 46.07 -58.29 -87.76
CA ASN A 101 46.34 -59.60 -87.14
C ASN A 101 46.39 -59.53 -85.59
N GLU A 102 45.39 -60.10 -84.90
CA GLU A 102 45.32 -60.11 -83.43
C GLU A 102 46.43 -60.95 -82.76
N ASN A 103 46.88 -62.03 -83.42
CA ASN A 103 47.95 -62.89 -82.92
C ASN A 103 49.32 -62.20 -82.96
N GLU A 104 49.58 -61.42 -84.02
CA GLU A 104 50.81 -60.62 -84.13
C GLU A 104 50.83 -59.48 -83.11
N LEU A 105 49.67 -58.90 -82.80
CA LEU A 105 49.55 -57.91 -81.73
C LEU A 105 49.80 -58.52 -80.34
N LYS A 106 49.29 -59.74 -80.06
CA LYS A 106 49.58 -60.46 -78.81
C LYS A 106 51.07 -60.80 -78.69
N GLU A 107 51.70 -61.25 -79.76
CA GLU A 107 53.14 -61.52 -79.76
C GLU A 107 53.97 -60.24 -79.60
N ALA A 108 53.62 -59.17 -80.30
CA ALA A 108 54.29 -57.87 -80.16
C ALA A 108 54.12 -57.27 -78.76
N THR A 109 52.96 -57.42 -78.13
CA THR A 109 52.73 -56.96 -76.75
C THR A 109 53.47 -57.82 -75.71
N GLU A 110 53.62 -59.12 -75.91
CA GLU A 110 54.49 -59.96 -75.05
C GLU A 110 55.97 -59.64 -75.22
N VAL A 111 56.42 -59.36 -76.45
CA VAL A 111 57.79 -58.87 -76.71
C VAL A 111 58.00 -57.50 -76.09
N LEU A 112 57.00 -56.61 -76.12
CA LEU A 112 57.05 -55.31 -75.43
C LEU A 112 57.09 -55.48 -73.90
N ARG A 113 56.30 -56.39 -73.32
CA ARG A 113 56.31 -56.67 -71.88
C ARG A 113 57.64 -57.26 -71.42
N SER A 114 58.18 -58.25 -72.13
CA SER A 114 59.45 -58.89 -71.79
C SER A 114 60.62 -57.92 -71.95
N SER A 115 60.65 -57.10 -73.01
CA SER A 115 61.64 -56.05 -73.19
C SER A 115 61.50 -54.92 -72.16
N ALA A 116 60.29 -54.51 -71.79
CA ALA A 116 60.05 -53.53 -70.72
C ALA A 116 60.51 -54.05 -69.35
N ARG A 117 60.26 -55.33 -69.03
CA ARG A 117 60.76 -55.96 -67.80
C ARG A 117 62.28 -56.01 -67.78
N GLN A 118 62.90 -56.37 -68.91
CA GLN A 118 64.35 -56.42 -69.02
C GLN A 118 64.96 -55.02 -68.88
N LEU A 119 64.38 -54.02 -69.54
CA LEU A 119 64.78 -52.61 -69.41
C LEU A 119 64.67 -52.14 -67.97
N CYS A 120 63.51 -52.35 -67.33
CA CYS A 120 63.30 -52.02 -65.92
C CYS A 120 64.29 -52.74 -65.01
N ARG A 121 64.61 -54.02 -65.26
CA ARG A 121 65.57 -54.77 -64.44
C ARG A 121 66.96 -54.15 -64.53
N VAL A 122 67.45 -53.89 -65.75
CA VAL A 122 68.80 -53.33 -65.95
C VAL A 122 68.87 -51.88 -65.41
N VAL A 123 67.82 -51.09 -65.62
CA VAL A 123 67.75 -49.69 -65.15
C VAL A 123 67.64 -49.63 -63.62
N VAL A 124 66.75 -50.42 -63.01
CA VAL A 124 66.53 -50.41 -61.56
C VAL A 124 67.72 -51.00 -60.80
N SER A 125 68.46 -51.94 -61.40
CA SER A 125 69.70 -52.49 -60.81
C SER A 125 70.89 -51.52 -60.83
N SER A 126 70.79 -50.38 -61.54
CA SER A 126 71.86 -49.39 -61.61
C SER A 126 71.45 -48.05 -60.95
N PRO A 127 71.89 -47.78 -59.71
CA PRO A 127 71.49 -46.57 -58.97
C PRO A 127 71.89 -45.25 -59.65
N SER A 128 73.03 -45.24 -60.34
CA SER A 128 73.51 -44.05 -61.08
C SER A 128 72.67 -43.73 -62.32
N VAL A 129 72.06 -44.74 -62.92
CA VAL A 129 71.17 -44.61 -64.08
C VAL A 129 69.80 -44.12 -63.63
N LEU A 130 69.31 -44.64 -62.49
CA LEU A 130 68.07 -44.14 -61.88
C LEU A 130 68.17 -42.66 -61.51
N SER A 131 69.28 -42.20 -60.90
CA SER A 131 69.44 -40.79 -60.56
C SER A 131 69.46 -39.89 -61.81
N GLN A 132 70.05 -40.36 -62.91
CA GLN A 132 70.02 -39.67 -64.20
C GLN A 132 68.61 -39.62 -64.80
N ILE A 133 67.83 -40.71 -64.71
CA ILE A 133 66.43 -40.73 -65.16
C ILE A 133 65.56 -39.81 -64.29
N LYS A 134 65.79 -39.74 -62.97
CA LYS A 134 65.13 -38.78 -62.08
C LYS A 134 65.42 -37.33 -62.51
N GLN A 135 66.68 -37.01 -62.84
CA GLN A 135 67.05 -35.69 -63.35
C GLN A 135 66.34 -35.37 -64.67
N LEU A 136 66.32 -36.31 -65.61
CA LEU A 136 65.61 -36.15 -66.88
C LEU A 136 64.10 -35.97 -66.69
N ALA A 137 63.49 -36.74 -65.78
CA ALA A 137 62.09 -36.61 -65.41
C ALA A 137 61.78 -35.21 -64.84
N SER A 138 62.66 -34.68 -64.00
CA SER A 138 62.52 -33.32 -63.46
C SER A 138 62.66 -32.22 -64.53
N SER A 139 63.55 -32.41 -65.52
CA SER A 139 63.70 -31.49 -66.65
C SER A 139 62.55 -31.56 -67.65
N LEU A 140 62.01 -32.77 -67.90
CA LEU A 140 60.86 -32.99 -68.78
C LEU A 140 59.57 -32.44 -68.17
N SER A 141 59.40 -32.60 -66.86
CA SER A 141 58.24 -32.08 -66.12
C SER A 141 58.28 -30.55 -66.00
N SER A 142 59.45 -29.95 -65.71
CA SER A 142 59.59 -28.49 -65.63
C SER A 142 59.40 -27.79 -66.99
N ALA A 143 59.88 -28.40 -68.08
CA ALA A 143 59.68 -27.91 -69.43
C ALA A 143 58.18 -27.92 -69.85
N PHE A 144 57.39 -28.85 -69.31
CA PHE A 144 55.95 -28.92 -69.56
C PHE A 144 55.14 -27.97 -68.66
N SER A 145 55.55 -27.78 -67.40
CA SER A 145 54.83 -26.88 -66.48
C SER A 145 54.91 -25.40 -66.88
N HIS A 146 55.92 -24.97 -67.63
CA HIS A 146 56.04 -23.59 -68.14
C HIS A 146 55.10 -23.27 -69.32
N ASN A 147 54.39 -24.26 -69.88
CA ASN A 147 53.46 -24.09 -71.00
C ASN A 147 52.00 -24.41 -70.63
N LYS A 148 51.63 -24.16 -69.36
CA LYS A 148 50.29 -24.46 -68.81
C LYS A 148 49.13 -23.69 -69.47
N HIS A 149 49.38 -22.75 -70.38
CA HIS A 149 48.34 -21.92 -71.00
C HIS A 149 48.01 -22.27 -72.46
N HIS A 150 48.62 -23.30 -73.05
CA HIS A 150 48.32 -23.65 -74.44
C HIS A 150 48.42 -25.15 -74.75
N GLN A 151 47.57 -25.98 -74.15
CA GLN A 151 47.33 -27.35 -74.64
C GLN A 151 46.02 -27.94 -74.08
N ILE A 152 44.89 -27.31 -74.40
CA ILE A 152 43.61 -28.04 -74.55
C ILE A 152 43.50 -28.35 -76.04
N SER A 153 44.31 -29.29 -76.53
CA SER A 153 44.10 -30.01 -77.81
C SER A 153 45.37 -30.76 -78.20
N LEU A 154 45.17 -32.06 -78.47
CA LEU A 154 46.05 -32.96 -79.21
C LEU A 154 47.26 -33.52 -78.45
N ASN A 155 46.99 -34.48 -77.54
CA ASN A 155 47.62 -35.82 -77.47
C ASN A 155 47.15 -36.51 -76.18
N THR A 156 46.11 -37.35 -76.28
CA THR A 156 45.48 -38.04 -75.14
C THR A 156 46.33 -39.13 -74.50
N ASP A 157 47.43 -39.54 -75.14
CA ASP A 157 48.28 -40.63 -74.65
C ASP A 157 49.44 -40.12 -73.78
N ASP A 158 49.81 -38.83 -73.91
CA ASP A 158 50.93 -38.21 -73.19
C ASP A 158 50.60 -37.87 -71.71
N ASP A 159 49.31 -37.71 -71.38
CA ASP A 159 48.83 -37.33 -70.03
C ASP A 159 48.47 -38.56 -69.16
N GLN A 160 48.13 -39.69 -69.79
CA GLN A 160 47.67 -40.89 -69.07
C GLN A 160 48.76 -41.53 -68.21
N GLY A 161 50.02 -41.54 -68.68
CA GLY A 161 51.14 -42.11 -67.94
C GLY A 161 51.53 -41.28 -66.72
N GLN A 162 51.48 -39.95 -66.82
CA GLN A 162 51.76 -39.04 -65.72
C GLN A 162 50.66 -39.11 -64.65
N ARG A 163 49.39 -39.09 -65.08
CA ARG A 163 48.23 -39.27 -64.20
C ARG A 163 48.24 -40.63 -63.49
N PHE A 164 48.68 -41.69 -64.16
CA PHE A 164 48.83 -43.01 -63.53
C PHE A 164 49.89 -42.99 -62.42
N LEU A 165 51.02 -42.30 -62.62
CA LEU A 165 52.06 -42.15 -61.59
C LEU A 165 51.57 -41.32 -60.39
N GLU A 166 50.79 -40.27 -60.63
CA GLU A 166 50.16 -39.45 -59.58
C GLU A 166 49.19 -40.28 -58.74
N LEU A 167 48.25 -41.00 -59.38
CA LEU A 167 47.33 -41.90 -58.68
C LEU A 167 48.07 -42.98 -57.89
N LEU A 168 49.15 -43.53 -58.44
CA LEU A 168 49.95 -44.53 -57.74
C LEU A 168 50.71 -43.95 -56.54
N GLY A 169 51.10 -42.68 -56.62
CA GLY A 169 51.63 -41.90 -55.49
C GLY A 169 50.57 -41.67 -54.41
N GLU A 170 49.37 -41.23 -54.78
CA GLU A 170 48.24 -41.03 -53.86
C GLU A 170 47.84 -42.32 -53.14
N VAL A 171 47.69 -43.42 -53.90
CA VAL A 171 47.38 -44.75 -53.34
C VAL A 171 48.43 -45.17 -52.32
N ARG A 172 49.71 -44.86 -52.58
CA ARG A 172 50.79 -45.21 -51.67
C ARG A 172 50.76 -44.38 -50.39
N VAL A 173 50.47 -43.08 -50.46
CA VAL A 173 50.28 -42.23 -49.28
C VAL A 173 49.10 -42.71 -48.45
N ALA A 174 47.95 -42.96 -49.10
CA ALA A 174 46.75 -43.47 -48.44
C ALA A 174 46.98 -44.85 -47.79
N LEU A 175 47.70 -45.76 -48.45
CA LEU A 175 48.06 -47.06 -47.88
C LEU A 175 49.03 -46.92 -46.71
N TYR A 176 50.00 -46.01 -46.79
CA TYR A 176 50.92 -45.74 -45.69
C TYR A 176 50.17 -45.25 -44.44
N GLU A 177 49.26 -44.29 -44.60
CA GLU A 177 48.43 -43.78 -43.50
C GLU A 177 47.54 -44.87 -42.89
N ARG A 178 46.91 -45.69 -43.74
CA ARG A 178 46.06 -46.80 -43.28
C ARG A 178 46.85 -47.92 -42.60
N LEU A 179 48.03 -48.26 -43.12
CA LEU A 179 48.88 -49.32 -42.57
C LEU A 179 49.68 -48.87 -41.34
N ARG A 180 49.79 -47.57 -41.11
CA ARG A 180 50.36 -46.99 -39.90
C ARG A 180 49.41 -47.09 -38.72
N ILE A 181 48.10 -47.15 -38.95
CA ILE A 181 47.09 -47.31 -37.90
C ILE A 181 46.93 -48.81 -37.62
N SER A 182 47.28 -49.25 -36.41
CA SER A 182 47.02 -50.63 -36.00
C SER A 182 45.50 -50.84 -35.84
N ALA A 183 45.02 -52.06 -36.10
CA ALA A 183 43.61 -52.42 -35.88
C ALA A 183 43.17 -52.14 -34.43
N ASP A 184 44.07 -52.30 -33.45
CA ASP A 184 43.81 -52.01 -32.04
C ASP A 184 43.73 -50.49 -31.76
N GLU A 185 44.54 -49.68 -32.43
CA GLU A 185 44.48 -48.23 -32.33
C GLU A 185 43.18 -47.68 -32.92
N GLU A 186 42.72 -48.26 -34.02
CA GLU A 186 41.44 -47.90 -34.63
C GLU A 186 40.27 -48.28 -33.72
N LYS A 187 40.31 -49.49 -33.14
CA LYS A 187 39.29 -49.93 -32.18
C LYS A 187 39.24 -49.03 -30.96
N THR A 188 40.38 -48.70 -30.36
CA THR A 188 40.42 -47.79 -29.18
C THR A 188 40.00 -46.37 -29.54
N ARG A 189 40.29 -45.87 -30.75
CA ARG A 189 39.78 -44.59 -31.25
C ARG A 189 38.26 -44.63 -31.39
N ALA A 190 37.70 -45.68 -31.99
CA ALA A 190 36.27 -45.87 -32.13
C ALA A 190 35.56 -45.95 -30.77
N GLU A 191 36.10 -46.70 -29.81
CA GLU A 191 35.58 -46.79 -28.44
C GLU A 191 35.60 -45.42 -27.72
N ARG A 192 36.69 -44.66 -27.86
CA ARG A 192 36.79 -43.30 -27.30
C ARG A 192 35.77 -42.35 -27.92
N LEU A 193 35.61 -42.39 -29.25
CA LEU A 193 34.62 -41.58 -29.95
C LEU A 193 33.20 -41.96 -29.51
N ALA A 194 32.89 -43.25 -29.41
CA ALA A 194 31.60 -43.71 -28.91
C ALA A 194 31.33 -43.25 -27.46
N ALA A 195 32.34 -43.29 -26.59
CA ALA A 195 32.24 -42.79 -25.23
C ALA A 195 32.04 -41.26 -25.16
N LEU A 196 32.68 -40.50 -26.04
CA LEU A 196 32.48 -39.06 -26.15
C LEU A 196 31.07 -38.73 -26.65
N VAL A 197 30.60 -39.41 -27.70
CA VAL A 197 29.24 -39.24 -28.23
C VAL A 197 28.19 -39.57 -27.17
N ALA A 198 28.37 -40.67 -26.42
CA ALA A 198 27.44 -41.03 -25.34
C ALA A 198 27.43 -39.97 -24.21
N LYS A 199 28.59 -39.41 -23.86
CA LYS A 199 28.68 -38.31 -22.89
C LYS A 199 28.01 -37.05 -23.41
N GLU A 200 28.27 -36.68 -24.66
CA GLU A 200 27.68 -35.52 -25.32
C GLU A 200 26.16 -35.63 -25.33
N GLN A 201 25.61 -36.77 -25.75
CA GLN A 201 24.17 -37.04 -25.74
C GLN A 201 23.58 -36.91 -24.33
N LYS A 202 24.25 -37.45 -23.30
CA LYS A 202 23.81 -37.31 -21.91
C LYS A 202 23.81 -35.84 -21.46
N THR A 203 24.89 -35.10 -21.72
CA THR A 203 24.98 -33.69 -21.35
C THR A 203 24.00 -32.81 -22.13
N ALA A 204 23.73 -33.15 -23.39
CA ALA A 204 22.74 -32.47 -24.20
C ALA A 204 21.32 -32.71 -23.66
N ALA A 205 21.00 -33.96 -23.28
CA ALA A 205 19.72 -34.28 -22.64
C ALA A 205 19.54 -33.52 -21.31
N GLU A 206 20.56 -33.50 -20.45
CA GLU A 206 20.54 -32.73 -19.20
C GLU A 206 20.38 -31.22 -19.46
N ALA A 207 21.07 -30.66 -20.46
CA ALA A 207 20.90 -29.26 -20.85
C ALA A 207 19.48 -28.96 -21.36
N THR A 208 18.88 -29.84 -22.16
CA THR A 208 17.49 -29.68 -22.62
C THR A 208 16.49 -29.78 -21.46
N GLN A 209 16.74 -30.66 -20.49
CA GLN A 209 15.90 -30.77 -19.29
C GLN A 209 15.98 -29.50 -18.43
N LEU A 210 17.19 -29.05 -18.11
CA LEU A 210 17.41 -27.85 -17.29
C LEU A 210 16.85 -26.58 -17.96
N THR A 211 16.97 -26.46 -19.29
CA THR A 211 16.36 -25.34 -20.02
C THR A 211 14.84 -25.40 -19.99
N SER A 212 14.24 -26.60 -20.12
CA SER A 212 12.79 -26.78 -19.95
C SER A 212 12.31 -26.44 -18.53
N GLU A 213 13.02 -26.88 -17.49
CA GLU A 213 12.69 -26.58 -16.10
C GLU A 213 12.82 -25.08 -15.79
N LEU A 214 13.84 -24.43 -16.35
CA LEU A 214 14.06 -22.99 -16.22
C LEU A 214 12.92 -22.21 -16.86
N GLU A 215 12.50 -22.57 -18.08
CA GLU A 215 11.37 -21.94 -18.74
C GLU A 215 10.04 -22.17 -18.00
N ALA A 216 9.81 -23.38 -17.49
CA ALA A 216 8.64 -23.65 -16.65
C ALA A 216 8.63 -22.76 -15.38
N ALA A 217 9.77 -22.64 -14.70
CA ALA A 217 9.91 -21.79 -13.52
C ALA A 217 9.73 -20.29 -13.85
N ARG A 218 10.19 -19.83 -15.03
CA ARG A 218 9.96 -18.46 -15.52
C ARG A 218 8.47 -18.20 -15.74
N VAL A 219 7.79 -19.09 -16.45
CA VAL A 219 6.36 -18.98 -16.73
C VAL A 219 5.54 -18.95 -15.44
N ASP A 220 5.84 -19.82 -14.47
CA ASP A 220 5.12 -19.84 -13.20
C ASP A 220 5.40 -18.60 -12.35
N ARG A 221 6.64 -18.11 -12.34
CA ARG A 221 6.97 -16.81 -11.72
C ARG A 221 6.18 -15.68 -12.36
N GLU A 222 6.08 -15.63 -13.69
CA GLU A 222 5.30 -14.61 -14.38
C GLU A 222 3.80 -14.67 -14.05
N LYS A 223 3.22 -15.87 -13.98
CA LYS A 223 1.84 -16.05 -13.52
C LYS A 223 1.63 -15.51 -12.11
N GLN A 224 2.53 -15.84 -11.18
CA GLN A 224 2.46 -15.34 -9.81
C GLN A 224 2.61 -13.81 -9.73
N VAL A 225 3.51 -13.24 -10.53
CA VAL A 225 3.68 -11.78 -10.62
C VAL A 225 2.40 -11.14 -11.16
N LYS A 226 1.82 -11.66 -12.24
CA LYS A 226 0.55 -11.16 -12.79
C LYS A 226 -0.58 -11.21 -11.76
N ALA A 227 -0.75 -12.35 -11.09
CA ALA A 227 -1.77 -12.50 -10.04
C ALA A 227 -1.57 -11.49 -8.88
N LYS A 228 -0.33 -11.33 -8.40
CA LYS A 228 -0.03 -10.33 -7.35
C LYS A 228 -0.26 -8.89 -7.82
N THR A 229 0.11 -8.57 -9.06
CA THR A 229 -0.12 -7.24 -9.64
C THR A 229 -1.62 -6.92 -9.76
N GLU A 230 -2.46 -7.90 -10.12
CA GLU A 230 -3.92 -7.75 -10.12
C GLU A 230 -4.48 -7.49 -8.72
N VAL A 231 -4.02 -8.24 -7.72
CA VAL A 231 -4.40 -8.02 -6.31
C VAL A 231 -4.01 -6.61 -5.85
N VAL A 232 -2.79 -6.17 -6.16
CA VAL A 232 -2.32 -4.82 -5.83
C VAL A 232 -3.19 -3.76 -6.51
N LYS A 233 -3.61 -3.97 -7.76
CA LYS A 233 -4.52 -3.06 -8.45
C LYS A 233 -5.88 -2.98 -7.75
N LYS A 234 -6.51 -4.12 -7.46
CA LYS A 234 -7.80 -4.18 -6.74
C LYS A 234 -7.74 -3.46 -5.38
N LEU A 235 -6.70 -3.72 -4.59
CA LEU A 235 -6.52 -3.07 -3.30
C LEU A 235 -6.30 -1.55 -3.41
N LYS A 236 -5.66 -1.08 -4.48
CA LYS A 236 -5.54 0.36 -4.74
C LYS A 236 -6.90 0.98 -5.07
N ASP A 237 -7.67 0.35 -5.95
CA ASP A 237 -9.01 0.82 -6.34
C ASP A 237 -9.97 0.84 -5.13
N GLU A 238 -9.92 -0.18 -4.28
CA GLU A 238 -10.68 -0.25 -3.01
C GLU A 238 -10.26 0.87 -2.05
N LEU A 239 -8.96 1.12 -1.91
CA LEU A 239 -8.43 2.18 -1.04
C LEU A 239 -8.85 3.57 -1.52
N GLU A 240 -8.80 3.84 -2.83
CA GLU A 240 -9.30 5.09 -3.41
C GLU A 240 -10.80 5.26 -3.19
N THR A 241 -11.58 4.19 -3.36
CA THR A 241 -13.03 4.18 -3.10
C THR A 241 -13.32 4.48 -1.62
N LEU A 242 -12.64 3.82 -0.69
CA LEU A 242 -12.79 4.07 0.74
C LEU A 242 -12.38 5.49 1.13
N LYS A 243 -11.32 6.04 0.53
CA LYS A 243 -10.93 7.44 0.75
C LYS A 243 -12.01 8.41 0.30
N ALA A 244 -12.59 8.19 -0.88
CA ALA A 244 -13.68 9.03 -1.39
C ALA A 244 -14.92 8.95 -0.47
N GLN A 245 -15.32 7.73 -0.08
CA GLN A 245 -16.42 7.51 0.86
C GLN A 245 -16.16 8.18 2.20
N ASN A 246 -14.96 8.04 2.76
CA ASN A 246 -14.60 8.67 4.03
C ASN A 246 -14.67 10.21 3.93
N ALA A 247 -14.09 10.79 2.87
CA ALA A 247 -14.17 12.23 2.63
C ALA A 247 -15.61 12.74 2.54
N ASP A 248 -16.50 11.99 1.87
CA ASP A 248 -17.92 12.33 1.80
C ASP A 248 -18.63 12.18 3.16
N THR A 249 -18.29 11.16 3.95
CA THR A 249 -18.86 10.99 5.30
C THR A 249 -18.43 12.11 6.24
N VAL A 250 -17.16 12.53 6.19
CA VAL A 250 -16.64 13.66 6.97
C VAL A 250 -17.36 14.94 6.59
N LYS A 251 -17.46 15.26 5.28
CA LYS A 251 -18.21 16.44 4.81
C LYS A 251 -19.67 16.43 5.27
N LYS A 252 -20.35 15.27 5.19
CA LYS A 252 -21.74 15.13 5.66
C LYS A 252 -21.86 15.31 7.16
N LEU A 253 -20.91 14.78 7.93
CA LEU A 253 -20.88 14.93 9.39
C LEU A 253 -20.65 16.39 9.78
N GLU A 254 -19.68 17.06 9.17
CA GLU A 254 -19.39 18.48 9.40
C GLU A 254 -20.59 19.36 9.09
N LEU A 255 -21.25 19.14 7.94
CA LEU A 255 -22.44 19.90 7.57
C LEU A 255 -23.59 19.67 8.57
N LYS A 256 -23.83 18.42 8.98
CA LYS A 256 -24.85 18.10 10.00
C LYS A 256 -24.52 18.70 11.35
N SER A 257 -23.26 18.63 11.78
CA SER A 257 -22.80 19.19 13.05
C SER A 257 -22.96 20.71 13.07
N ARG A 258 -22.53 21.38 11.99
CA ARG A 258 -22.68 22.83 11.83
C ARG A 258 -24.15 23.25 11.80
N GLY A 259 -25.00 22.48 11.11
CA GLY A 259 -26.45 22.72 11.09
C GLY A 259 -27.09 22.61 12.47
N ARG A 260 -26.73 21.58 13.25
CA ARG A 260 -27.20 21.44 14.64
C ARG A 260 -26.72 22.59 15.52
N GLN A 261 -25.43 22.92 15.45
CA GLN A 261 -24.86 24.03 16.22
C GLN A 261 -25.57 25.35 15.90
N GLN A 262 -25.87 25.62 14.63
CA GLN A 262 -26.60 26.83 14.23
C GLN A 262 -28.03 26.83 14.76
N ALA A 263 -28.74 25.69 14.68
CA ALA A 263 -30.09 25.56 15.21
C ALA A 263 -30.13 25.73 16.73
N GLU A 264 -29.15 25.18 17.46
CA GLU A 264 -29.01 25.35 18.91
C GLU A 264 -28.74 26.82 19.28
N LEU A 265 -27.83 27.49 18.57
CA LEU A 265 -27.58 28.92 18.78
C LEU A 265 -28.83 29.78 18.54
N GLN A 266 -29.61 29.47 17.51
CA GLN A 266 -30.89 30.15 17.28
C GLN A 266 -31.90 29.88 18.40
N ASN A 267 -32.05 28.62 18.83
CA ASN A 267 -32.95 28.25 19.92
C ASN A 267 -32.55 28.94 21.24
N PHE A 268 -31.25 29.03 21.54
CA PHE A 268 -30.76 29.76 22.71
C PHE A 268 -31.02 31.26 22.61
N ALA A 269 -30.81 31.87 21.44
CA ALA A 269 -31.11 33.29 21.22
C ALA A 269 -32.61 33.58 21.38
N GLU A 270 -33.49 32.74 20.85
CA GLU A 270 -34.94 32.85 21.01
C GLU A 270 -35.36 32.75 22.49
N LYS A 271 -34.81 31.78 23.23
CA LYS A 271 -35.05 31.63 24.66
C LYS A 271 -34.53 32.82 25.46
N GLU A 272 -33.37 33.35 25.12
CA GLU A 272 -32.81 34.53 25.77
C GLU A 272 -33.72 35.74 25.60
N VAL A 273 -34.25 35.96 24.38
CA VAL A 273 -35.21 37.03 24.12
C VAL A 273 -36.51 36.82 24.90
N ALA A 274 -37.04 35.60 24.93
CA ALA A 274 -38.27 35.28 25.68
C ALA A 274 -38.10 35.53 27.18
N LEU A 275 -37.01 35.06 27.79
CA LEU A 275 -36.72 35.26 29.21
C LEU A 275 -36.48 36.74 29.53
N LYS A 276 -35.81 37.50 28.67
CA LYS A 276 -35.65 38.95 28.83
C LYS A 276 -37.00 39.68 28.83
N ALA A 277 -37.89 39.32 27.91
CA ALA A 277 -39.24 39.87 27.88
C ALA A 277 -40.03 39.52 29.15
N GLU A 278 -39.94 38.27 29.63
CA GLU A 278 -40.56 37.85 30.89
C GLU A 278 -40.04 38.65 32.09
N ILE A 279 -38.71 38.83 32.21
CA ILE A 279 -38.10 39.66 33.26
C ILE A 279 -38.64 41.09 33.21
N GLU A 280 -38.75 41.69 32.03
CA GLU A 280 -39.28 43.05 31.88
C GLU A 280 -40.75 43.14 32.30
N THR A 281 -41.58 42.18 31.88
CA THR A 281 -42.99 42.12 32.28
C THR A 281 -43.15 41.94 33.79
N LEU A 282 -42.40 41.02 34.41
CA LEU A 282 -42.42 40.79 35.85
C LEU A 282 -41.94 42.00 36.64
N SER A 283 -40.89 42.67 36.16
CA SER A 283 -40.38 43.91 36.76
C SER A 283 -41.45 45.02 36.73
N SER A 284 -42.12 45.21 35.60
CA SER A 284 -43.21 46.19 35.48
C SER A 284 -44.41 45.86 36.38
N ARG A 285 -44.73 44.57 36.55
CA ARG A 285 -45.80 44.09 37.45
C ARG A 285 -45.43 44.30 38.92
N LEU A 286 -44.17 44.08 39.28
CA LEU A 286 -43.68 44.36 40.63
C LEU A 286 -43.77 45.85 40.95
N ASP A 287 -43.32 46.71 40.04
CA ASP A 287 -43.37 48.17 40.22
C ASP A 287 -44.81 48.69 40.36
N THR A 288 -45.75 48.18 39.56
CA THR A 288 -47.17 48.53 39.68
C THR A 288 -47.76 48.06 41.01
N THR A 289 -47.43 46.85 41.46
CA THR A 289 -47.87 46.34 42.77
C THR A 289 -47.30 47.16 43.92
N ILE A 290 -46.02 47.54 43.87
CA ILE A 290 -45.39 48.42 44.87
C ILE A 290 -46.08 49.78 44.92
N LYS A 291 -46.41 50.37 43.76
CA LYS A 291 -47.15 51.64 43.70
C LYS A 291 -48.56 51.51 44.31
N SER A 292 -49.32 50.48 43.92
CA SER A 292 -50.66 50.21 44.48
C SER A 292 -50.61 50.07 46.00
N ASN A 293 -49.68 49.24 46.51
CA ASN A 293 -49.55 49.03 47.95
C ASN A 293 -49.18 50.32 48.70
N ARG A 294 -48.30 51.16 48.14
CA ARG A 294 -47.95 52.47 48.73
C ARG A 294 -49.14 53.42 48.76
N GLU A 295 -49.96 53.42 47.71
CA GLU A 295 -51.18 54.23 47.64
C GLU A 295 -52.23 53.74 48.66
N GLU A 296 -52.45 52.43 48.74
CA GLU A 296 -53.32 51.79 49.73
C GLU A 296 -52.86 52.10 51.16
N GLU A 297 -51.57 51.94 51.45
CA GLU A 297 -51.00 52.27 52.75
C GLU A 297 -51.19 53.76 53.08
N SER A 298 -50.91 54.66 52.13
CA SER A 298 -51.15 56.11 52.29
C SER A 298 -52.61 56.42 52.59
N ASN A 299 -53.54 55.76 51.87
CA ASN A 299 -54.97 55.92 52.08
C ASN A 299 -55.40 55.40 53.46
N MET A 300 -54.87 54.25 53.90
CA MET A 300 -55.15 53.71 55.23
C MET A 300 -54.60 54.60 56.34
N ARG A 301 -53.38 55.15 56.19
CA ARG A 301 -52.82 56.14 57.13
C ARG A 301 -53.68 57.41 57.22
N ARG A 302 -54.15 57.92 56.08
CA ARG A 302 -55.06 59.08 56.03
C ARG A 302 -56.40 58.78 56.72
N ARG A 303 -56.99 57.60 56.47
CA ARG A 303 -58.21 57.17 57.15
C ARG A 303 -58.02 57.03 58.66
N LYS A 304 -56.92 56.40 59.08
CA LYS A 304 -56.54 56.27 60.49
C LYS A 304 -56.45 57.63 61.17
N PHE A 305 -55.67 58.56 60.60
CA PHE A 305 -55.53 59.92 61.15
C PHE A 305 -56.87 60.66 61.23
N LYS A 306 -57.73 60.51 60.22
CA LYS A 306 -59.07 61.13 60.23
C LYS A 306 -59.93 60.60 61.39
N ILE A 307 -59.97 59.27 61.57
CA ILE A 307 -60.72 58.64 62.66
C ILE A 307 -60.13 59.04 64.02
N GLU A 308 -58.81 59.02 64.18
CA GLU A 308 -58.13 59.47 65.41
C GLU A 308 -58.48 60.92 65.74
N SER A 309 -58.47 61.82 64.75
CA SER A 309 -58.87 63.22 64.94
C SER A 309 -60.36 63.38 65.27
N GLU A 310 -61.24 62.54 64.72
CA GLU A 310 -62.67 62.52 65.07
C GLU A 310 -62.89 62.06 66.52
N VAL A 311 -62.15 61.04 66.97
CA VAL A 311 -62.18 60.56 68.36
C VAL A 311 -61.66 61.65 69.32
N GLU A 312 -60.52 62.28 69.01
CA GLU A 312 -59.97 63.39 69.81
C GLU A 312 -60.99 64.53 69.97
N ASN A 313 -61.67 64.89 68.87
CA ASN A 313 -62.73 65.89 68.89
C ASN A 313 -63.94 65.47 69.76
N TRP A 314 -64.30 64.18 69.78
CA TRP A 314 -65.36 63.68 70.66
C TRP A 314 -64.94 63.70 72.12
N ILE A 315 -63.68 63.37 72.43
CA ILE A 315 -63.12 63.49 73.78
C ILE A 315 -63.16 64.94 74.24
N HIS A 316 -62.66 65.88 73.45
CA HIS A 316 -62.70 67.31 73.81
C HIS A 316 -64.10 67.84 74.04
N LYS A 317 -65.08 67.44 73.22
CA LYS A 317 -66.48 67.81 73.44
C LYS A 317 -67.02 67.23 74.75
N TYR A 318 -66.73 65.96 75.02
CA TYR A 318 -67.14 65.33 76.26
C TYR A 318 -66.50 65.99 77.48
N ASP A 319 -65.20 66.29 77.43
CA ASP A 319 -64.49 66.99 78.51
C ASP A 319 -65.06 68.38 78.75
N GLN A 320 -65.36 69.13 77.69
CA GLN A 320 -66.02 70.43 77.78
C GLN A 320 -67.42 70.32 78.38
N ASP A 321 -68.25 69.40 77.88
CA ASP A 321 -69.61 69.18 78.40
C ASP A 321 -69.57 68.77 79.89
N MET A 322 -68.58 67.96 80.29
CA MET A 322 -68.38 67.57 81.70
C MET A 322 -67.91 68.73 82.57
N GLU A 323 -67.03 69.60 82.07
CA GLU A 323 -66.60 70.82 82.76
C GLU A 323 -67.78 71.79 82.94
N GLU A 324 -68.59 71.98 81.89
CA GLU A 324 -69.82 72.78 81.94
C GLU A 324 -70.80 72.21 82.98
N LYS A 325 -71.02 70.89 83.01
CA LYS A 325 -71.87 70.23 84.01
C LYS A 325 -71.33 70.32 85.43
N GLN A 326 -70.00 70.24 85.60
CA GLN A 326 -69.36 70.41 86.89
C GLN A 326 -69.52 71.85 87.41
N ASN A 327 -69.32 72.84 86.53
CA ASN A 327 -69.54 74.25 86.86
C ASN A 327 -71.00 74.51 87.24
N GLU A 328 -71.97 74.01 86.47
CA GLU A 328 -73.40 74.09 86.81
C GLU A 328 -73.70 73.46 88.17
N TYR A 329 -73.10 72.30 88.47
CA TYR A 329 -73.27 71.62 89.75
C TYR A 329 -72.69 72.43 90.92
N GLU A 330 -71.48 72.99 90.74
CA GLU A 330 -70.84 73.85 91.75
C GLU A 330 -71.62 75.14 92.00
N GLU A 331 -72.16 75.77 90.95
CA GLU A 331 -73.06 76.91 91.05
C GLU A 331 -74.33 76.55 91.83
N LEU A 332 -74.99 75.45 91.48
CA LEU A 332 -76.18 74.98 92.18
C LEU A 332 -75.89 74.63 93.65
N LEU A 333 -74.74 74.01 93.91
CA LEU A 333 -74.29 73.70 95.26
C LEU A 333 -74.03 74.98 96.07
N ALA A 334 -73.43 76.00 95.46
CA ALA A 334 -73.23 77.29 96.09
C ALA A 334 -74.56 77.95 96.48
N VAL A 335 -75.54 77.97 95.56
CA VAL A 335 -76.90 78.46 95.84
C VAL A 335 -77.56 77.65 96.94
N PHE A 336 -77.49 76.31 96.89
CA PHE A 336 -78.05 75.44 97.93
C PHE A 336 -77.43 75.71 99.32
N LEU A 337 -76.11 75.91 99.39
CA LEU A 337 -75.44 76.25 100.64
C LEU A 337 -75.86 77.62 101.17
N GLU A 338 -76.05 78.60 100.29
CA GLU A 338 -76.58 79.92 100.64
C GLU A 338 -78.02 79.82 101.16
N GLU A 339 -78.91 79.15 100.43
CA GLU A 339 -80.30 78.92 100.84
C GLU A 339 -80.37 78.16 102.16
N LYS A 340 -79.51 77.15 102.36
CA LYS A 340 -79.41 76.42 103.62
C LYS A 340 -78.95 77.30 104.77
N ALA A 341 -77.97 78.17 104.54
CA ALA A 341 -77.53 79.13 105.56
C ALA A 341 -78.64 80.13 105.92
N GLN A 342 -79.39 80.62 104.92
CA GLN A 342 -80.56 81.47 105.13
C GLN A 342 -81.66 80.73 105.90
N LEU A 343 -81.91 79.46 105.57
CA LEU A 343 -82.87 78.61 106.28
C LEU A 343 -82.44 78.38 107.73
N ASP A 344 -81.15 78.11 107.97
CA ASP A 344 -80.59 77.97 109.30
C ASP A 344 -80.75 79.27 110.11
N GLU A 345 -80.50 80.44 109.52
CA GLU A 345 -80.72 81.76 110.12
C GLU A 345 -82.21 82.00 110.47
N ILE A 346 -83.12 81.71 109.53
CA ILE A 346 -84.57 81.83 109.75
C ILE A 346 -85.01 80.86 110.84
N SER A 347 -84.52 79.62 110.84
CA SER A 347 -84.84 78.61 111.85
C SER A 347 -84.34 79.03 113.23
N PHE A 348 -83.17 79.68 113.30
CA PHE A 348 -82.61 80.22 114.53
C PHE A 348 -83.47 81.37 115.04
N ARG A 349 -83.84 82.33 114.18
CA ARG A 349 -84.80 83.39 114.54
C ARG A 349 -86.13 82.83 114.97
N HIS A 350 -86.66 81.81 114.30
CA HIS A 350 -87.92 81.16 114.66
C HIS A 350 -87.82 80.50 116.04
N LYS A 351 -86.73 79.76 116.31
CA LYS A 351 -86.46 79.20 117.65
C LYS A 351 -86.36 80.30 118.71
N GLN A 352 -85.73 81.43 118.41
CA GLN A 352 -85.66 82.57 119.31
C GLN A 352 -87.07 83.16 119.57
N LEU A 353 -87.85 83.42 118.52
CA LEU A 353 -89.24 83.87 118.63
C LEU A 353 -90.13 82.87 119.37
N GLN A 354 -89.91 81.57 119.19
CA GLN A 354 -90.64 80.51 119.89
C GLN A 354 -90.26 80.47 121.36
N ASN A 355 -88.99 80.70 121.70
CA ASN A 355 -88.55 80.87 123.08
C ASN A 355 -89.17 82.14 123.69
N GLU A 356 -89.17 83.26 122.98
CA GLU A 356 -89.82 84.51 123.41
C GLU A 356 -91.34 84.32 123.60
N TYR A 357 -92.00 83.62 122.67
CA TYR A 357 -93.41 83.25 122.78
C TYR A 357 -93.66 82.33 123.97
N ASN A 358 -92.81 81.32 124.19
CA ASN A 358 -92.92 80.44 125.36
C ASN A 358 -92.72 81.23 126.65
N THR A 359 -91.75 82.15 126.71
CA THR A 359 -91.59 83.05 127.86
C THR A 359 -92.80 83.98 128.04
N PHE A 360 -93.43 84.43 126.96
CA PHE A 360 -94.64 85.26 127.00
C PHE A 360 -95.87 84.44 127.46
N VAL A 361 -95.99 83.18 127.03
CA VAL A 361 -97.03 82.24 127.49
C VAL A 361 -96.82 81.88 128.96
N GLU A 362 -95.58 81.67 129.40
CA GLU A 362 -95.21 81.46 130.80
C GLU A 362 -95.46 82.72 131.66
N GLU A 363 -95.19 83.92 131.14
CA GLU A 363 -95.57 85.19 131.78
C GLU A 363 -97.10 85.36 131.86
N ARG A 364 -97.84 84.95 130.83
CA ARG A 364 -99.31 84.94 130.85
C ARG A 364 -99.87 83.89 131.83
N ALA A 365 -99.20 82.76 131.99
CA ALA A 365 -99.55 81.73 132.96
C ALA A 365 -99.30 82.21 134.41
N LYS A 366 -98.32 83.08 134.63
CA LYS A 366 -98.05 83.69 135.96
C LYS A 366 -99.04 84.77 136.38
N ASN A 367 -99.90 85.26 135.48
CA ASN A 367 -100.71 86.47 135.71
C ASN A 367 -102.24 86.22 135.68
N ARG A 368 -102.73 85.06 136.13
CA ARG A 368 -104.16 84.89 136.44
C ARG A 368 -104.47 83.84 137.52
N PRO A 369 -105.35 84.15 138.50
CA PRO A 369 -105.89 83.21 139.47
C PRO A 369 -107.04 82.34 138.91
N GLU A 370 -107.30 81.26 139.64
CA GLU A 370 -107.84 79.94 139.26
C GLU A 370 -109.34 79.85 138.85
N SER A 371 -109.66 78.94 137.91
CA SER A 371 -110.84 78.03 137.93
C SER A 371 -110.96 77.16 136.65
N SER A 372 -111.41 75.90 136.84
CA SER A 372 -111.76 74.81 135.88
C SER A 372 -110.57 74.07 135.22
N SER A 373 -110.35 72.74 135.35
CA SER A 373 -111.16 71.50 135.34
C SER A 373 -111.45 70.90 133.95
N ALA A 374 -110.66 69.87 133.62
CA ALA A 374 -111.01 68.62 132.91
C ALA A 374 -111.22 68.57 131.38
N MET A 375 -110.81 67.41 130.81
CA MET A 375 -111.04 66.83 129.47
C MET A 375 -110.06 67.30 128.37
N ASP A 376 -109.54 66.50 127.43
CA ASP A 376 -109.59 65.08 127.02
C ASP A 376 -108.67 65.03 125.75
N GLY A 377 -107.64 64.19 125.62
CA GLY A 377 -107.72 62.90 124.92
C GLY A 377 -107.63 62.97 123.37
N GLY A 378 -106.66 62.29 122.75
CA GLY A 378 -106.65 61.89 121.32
C GLY A 378 -105.60 62.59 120.42
N VAL A 379 -104.45 62.03 119.98
CA VAL A 379 -104.05 60.71 119.43
C VAL A 379 -104.20 60.59 117.90
N LEU A 380 -103.12 60.06 117.27
CA LEU A 380 -102.93 59.40 115.95
C LEU A 380 -102.28 60.26 114.84
N GLU A 381 -101.01 60.01 114.47
CA GLU A 381 -100.45 58.86 113.71
C GLU A 381 -100.86 58.90 112.23
N ASP A 382 -99.91 59.13 111.31
CA ASP A 382 -99.29 58.16 110.38
C ASP A 382 -99.69 58.66 108.95
N GLU A 383 -98.93 58.59 107.86
CA GLU A 383 -98.03 57.53 107.41
C GLU A 383 -96.87 58.07 106.55
N SER A 384 -95.83 57.25 106.61
CA SER A 384 -94.63 57.16 105.79
C SER A 384 -94.85 57.02 104.27
N LYS A 385 -93.86 57.52 103.51
CA LYS A 385 -93.24 56.91 102.30
C LYS A 385 -92.14 57.87 101.85
N MET A 386 -90.83 57.65 102.05
CA MET A 386 -90.00 56.46 101.84
C MET A 386 -90.27 55.79 100.48
N VAL A 387 -89.53 56.25 99.47
CA VAL A 387 -89.11 55.42 98.33
C VAL A 387 -87.59 55.44 98.33
N VAL A 388 -87.05 54.35 98.85
CA VAL A 388 -85.73 53.80 98.54
C VAL A 388 -85.87 53.02 97.23
N LEU A 389 -84.92 53.21 96.31
CA LEU A 389 -84.33 52.23 95.40
C LEU A 389 -82.95 52.85 95.09
N ASP A 390 -81.84 52.48 95.75
CA ASP A 390 -81.12 51.19 95.77
C ASP A 390 -80.86 50.56 94.41
N ASP A 391 -79.61 50.11 94.31
CA ASP A 391 -79.02 49.09 93.45
C ASP A 391 -78.75 49.39 91.98
N ASP A 392 -77.71 48.85 91.37
CA ASP A 392 -76.37 48.36 91.76
C ASP A 392 -75.82 47.76 90.45
N THR A 393 -74.56 47.35 90.48
CA THR A 393 -73.90 46.42 89.53
C THR A 393 -73.39 47.04 88.20
N VAL A 394 -72.09 47.16 87.93
CA VAL A 394 -70.91 46.29 88.07
C VAL A 394 -70.81 45.18 87.01
N ALA A 395 -69.70 45.25 86.27
CA ALA A 395 -68.92 44.17 85.63
C ALA A 395 -69.39 43.50 84.32
N ALA A 396 -68.54 43.63 83.29
CA ALA A 396 -67.77 42.55 82.63
C ALA A 396 -66.98 43.20 81.47
N VAL A 397 -65.66 43.35 81.47
CA VAL A 397 -64.58 42.34 81.36
C VAL A 397 -64.87 41.24 80.33
N GLY A 398 -64.25 41.39 79.14
CA GLY A 398 -63.31 40.35 78.67
C GLY A 398 -63.71 39.45 77.49
N SER A 399 -62.68 39.24 76.65
CA SER A 399 -62.46 38.15 75.67
C SER A 399 -62.89 38.44 74.22
N VAL A 400 -62.01 38.65 73.23
CA VAL A 400 -60.78 37.94 72.78
C VAL A 400 -61.08 36.60 72.08
N LEU A 401 -60.46 36.44 70.90
CA LEU A 401 -60.33 35.29 69.98
C LEU A 401 -61.51 35.12 69.00
N GLY A 402 -61.32 35.03 67.69
CA GLY A 402 -60.17 34.52 66.94
C GLY A 402 -60.70 33.43 66.02
N SER A 403 -61.25 33.81 64.86
CA SER A 403 -61.74 32.88 63.85
C SER A 403 -60.68 32.75 62.76
N VAL A 404 -59.95 31.64 62.84
CA VAL A 404 -59.09 31.12 61.78
C VAL A 404 -59.86 29.96 61.15
N ASP A 405 -60.53 30.23 60.03
CA ASP A 405 -60.83 29.24 58.99
C ASP A 405 -59.79 29.49 57.88
N GLY A 406 -59.02 28.52 57.38
CA GLY A 406 -59.39 27.13 57.14
C GLY A 406 -59.80 26.96 55.67
N ALA A 407 -58.84 27.09 54.74
CA ALA A 407 -59.04 26.68 53.34
C ALA A 407 -57.74 26.15 52.74
N GLU A 408 -57.57 24.83 52.90
CA GLU A 408 -56.70 23.99 52.09
C GLU A 408 -57.19 23.94 50.63
N ARG A 409 -56.27 24.13 49.68
CA ARG A 409 -56.30 23.62 48.28
C ARG A 409 -54.83 23.44 47.89
N SER A 410 -54.27 22.22 47.87
CA SER A 410 -54.44 21.11 46.90
C SER A 410 -53.90 21.41 45.49
N GLY A 411 -52.95 20.60 45.05
CA GLY A 411 -52.49 20.44 43.66
C GLY A 411 -51.31 21.35 43.30
N GLY A 412 -50.10 20.88 42.99
CA GLY A 412 -49.74 19.60 42.40
C GLY A 412 -50.06 19.62 40.90
N ASP A 413 -49.03 19.87 40.08
CA ASP A 413 -48.80 19.48 38.67
C ASP A 413 -47.73 20.44 38.11
N ALA A 414 -46.48 20.05 37.85
CA ALA A 414 -45.98 19.12 36.83
C ALA A 414 -46.21 19.63 35.39
N GLU A 415 -45.24 20.41 34.88
CA GLU A 415 -44.51 20.15 33.61
C GLU A 415 -43.30 21.07 33.49
#